data_AF-A0A5H6XW94-F1
#
_entry.id   AF-A0A5H6XW94-F1
#
_cell.length_a   1.000
_cell.length_b   1.000
_cell.length_c   1.000
_cell.angle_alpha   90.00
_cell.angle_beta   90.00
_cell.angle_gamma   90.00
#
_symmetry.space_group_name_H-M   'P 1'
#
loop_
_entity.id
_entity.type
_entity.pdbx_description
1 polymer ?
#
loop_
_entity_poly.entity_id
_entity_poly.type
_entity_poly.pdbx_seq_one_letter_code
_entity_poly.pdbx_strand_id
1 'polypeptide(L)'
;MSDFSELISFKKDREEMRTESVYYVQHRNKRSVLDQELVITGDLAFRTYKASMEMKDFPKCGSEREAALKLAEWMQRMAAAIENYWSEP
;
A
#
# COMPACT_ATOMS: atom_id res chain seq x y z
N MET A 1 4.88 3.99 17.51
CA MET A 1 4.64 3.34 16.23
C MET A 1 4.93 4.38 15.17
N SER A 2 5.53 3.98 14.06
CA SER A 2 5.89 4.91 12.99
C SER A 2 5.28 4.39 11.71
N ASP A 3 4.59 5.29 11.03
CA ASP A 3 4.02 5.08 9.72
C ASP A 3 4.77 5.97 8.74
N PHE A 4 5.09 5.43 7.58
CA PHE A 4 5.86 6.14 6.57
C PHE A 4 5.36 5.72 5.20
N SER A 5 5.05 6.69 4.36
CA SER A 5 4.79 6.46 2.94
C SER A 5 5.63 7.41 2.11
N GLU A 6 6.20 6.93 1.01
CA GLU A 6 7.05 7.71 0.11
C GLU A 6 6.79 7.34 -1.34
N LEU A 7 6.67 8.33 -2.22
CA LEU A 7 6.60 8.10 -3.67
C LEU A 7 7.97 7.65 -4.17
N ILE A 8 8.08 6.41 -4.63
CA ILE A 8 9.34 5.83 -5.12
C ILE A 8 9.40 5.77 -6.65
N SER A 9 8.26 5.79 -7.34
CA SER A 9 8.22 5.82 -8.80
C SER A 9 6.98 6.55 -9.31
N PHE A 10 7.15 7.33 -10.38
CA PHE A 10 6.05 7.94 -11.11
C PHE A 10 6.27 7.82 -12.61
N LYS A 11 5.28 7.29 -13.31
CA LYS A 11 5.24 7.18 -14.77
C LYS A 11 3.98 7.86 -15.30
N LYS A 12 4.14 8.65 -16.36
CA LYS A 12 3.03 9.26 -17.10
C LYS A 12 3.13 8.93 -18.58
N ASP A 13 2.15 8.20 -19.08
CA ASP A 13 1.92 8.00 -20.49
C ASP A 13 1.03 9.13 -21.04
N ARG A 14 1.58 9.95 -21.92
CA ARG A 14 0.86 11.10 -22.50
C ARG A 14 0.00 10.71 -23.70
N GLU A 15 0.34 9.61 -24.38
CA GLU A 15 -0.42 9.14 -25.53
C GLU A 15 -1.67 8.40 -25.06
N GLU A 16 -1.49 7.51 -24.08
CA GLU A 16 -2.57 6.73 -23.48
C GLU A 16 -3.31 7.49 -22.37
N MET A 17 -2.85 8.69 -22.00
CA MET A 17 -3.41 9.49 -20.91
C MET A 17 -3.47 8.72 -19.57
N ARG A 18 -2.43 7.94 -19.28
CA ARG A 18 -2.33 7.12 -18.06
C ARG A 18 -1.24 7.58 -17.12
N THR A 19 -1.43 7.37 -15.83
CA THR A 19 -0.39 7.53 -14.82
C THR A 19 -0.25 6.28 -13.99
N GLU A 20 0.95 6.04 -13.49
CA GLU A 20 1.24 5.03 -12.49
C GLU A 20 2.15 5.66 -11.44
N SER A 21 1.69 5.65 -10.20
CA SER A 21 2.45 6.08 -9.04
C SER A 21 2.68 4.87 -8.14
N VAL A 22 3.92 4.63 -7.75
CA VAL A 22 4.27 3.56 -6.80
C VAL A 22 4.79 4.22 -5.53
N TYR A 23 4.15 3.89 -4.42
CA TYR A 23 4.53 4.33 -3.09
C TYR A 23 5.08 3.16 -2.29
N TYR A 24 6.19 3.39 -1.62
CA TYR A 24 6.64 2.53 -0.54
C TYR A 24 5.85 2.86 0.71
N VAL A 25 5.20 1.87 1.32
CA VAL A 25 4.39 2.03 2.54
C VAL A 25 4.97 1.14 3.62
N GLN A 26 5.33 1.75 4.75
CA GLN A 26 5.90 1.08 5.91
C GLN A 26 5.06 1.33 7.16
N HIS A 27 4.75 0.25 7.87
CA HIS A 27 4.24 0.30 9.24
C HIS A 27 5.20 -0.40 10.19
N ARG A 28 5.77 0.36 11.12
CA ARG A 28 6.69 -0.16 12.15
C ARG A 28 6.10 -0.07 13.56
N ASN A 29 6.04 -1.22 14.22
CA ASN A 29 5.74 -1.32 15.65
C ASN A 29 6.94 -1.87 16.44
N LYS A 30 6.78 -2.03 17.76
CA LYS A 30 7.87 -2.52 18.64
C LYS A 30 8.33 -3.95 18.35
N ARG A 31 7.56 -4.73 17.58
CA ARG A 31 7.77 -6.16 17.34
C ARG A 31 8.18 -6.48 15.90
N SER A 32 7.74 -5.69 14.93
CA SER A 32 7.89 -5.99 13.50
C SER A 32 7.81 -4.74 12.65
N VAL A 33 8.41 -4.83 11.46
CA VAL A 33 8.24 -3.91 10.34
C VAL A 33 7.40 -4.64 9.29
N LEU A 34 6.48 -3.91 8.64
CA LEU A 34 5.70 -4.40 7.50
C LEU A 34 5.86 -3.37 6.39
N ASP A 35 6.44 -3.82 5.27
CA ASP A 35 6.77 -2.99 4.11
C ASP A 35 6.01 -3.53 2.92
N GLN A 36 5.27 -2.67 2.23
CA GLN A 36 4.47 -3.03 1.05
C GLN A 36 4.53 -1.92 0.00
N GLU A 37 4.19 -2.25 -1.24
CA GLU A 37 4.10 -1.28 -2.33
C GLU A 37 2.63 -0.97 -2.65
N LEU A 38 2.26 0.31 -2.55
CA LEU A 38 0.98 0.82 -3.02
C LEU A 38 1.13 1.34 -4.43
N VAL A 39 0.41 0.75 -5.37
CA VAL A 39 0.35 1.20 -6.76
C VAL A 39 -0.97 1.92 -6.99
N ILE A 40 -0.89 3.16 -7.48
CA ILE A 40 -2.03 3.95 -7.91
C ILE A 40 -1.92 4.17 -9.41
N THR A 41 -2.86 3.61 -10.17
CA THR A 41 -2.99 3.87 -11.59
C THR A 41 -4.09 4.90 -11.83
N GLY A 42 -3.82 5.85 -12.71
CA GLY A 42 -4.76 6.90 -13.09
C GLY A 42 -5.08 6.84 -14.57
N ASP A 43 -6.35 6.99 -14.90
CA ASP A 43 -6.83 7.30 -16.24
C ASP A 43 -7.19 8.79 -16.26
N LEU A 44 -6.35 9.58 -16.91
CA LEU A 44 -6.49 11.04 -16.98
C LEU A 44 -7.58 11.46 -17.97
N ALA A 45 -7.96 10.61 -18.93
CA ALA A 45 -9.03 10.90 -19.87
C ALA A 45 -10.39 10.92 -19.15
N PHE A 46 -10.61 9.97 -18.24
CA PHE A 46 -11.85 9.86 -17.46
C PHE A 46 -11.73 10.39 -16.02
N ARG A 47 -10.54 10.86 -15.60
CA ARG A 47 -10.22 11.28 -14.23
C ARG A 47 -10.55 10.20 -13.19
N THR A 48 -10.30 8.94 -13.53
CA THR A 48 -10.51 7.81 -12.63
C THR A 48 -9.19 7.27 -12.11
N TYR A 49 -9.18 6.76 -10.88
CA TYR A 49 -7.97 6.20 -10.26
C TYR A 49 -8.31 4.85 -9.63
N LYS A 50 -7.36 3.92 -9.73
CA LYS A 50 -7.43 2.60 -9.09
C LYS A 50 -6.19 2.41 -8.24
N ALA A 51 -6.38 2.00 -7.00
CA ALA A 51 -5.31 1.65 -6.09
C ALA A 51 -5.25 0.14 -5.89
N SER A 52 -4.05 -0.41 -5.84
CA SER A 52 -3.79 -1.81 -5.53
C SER A 52 -2.53 -1.95 -4.71
N MET A 53 -2.53 -2.91 -3.80
CA MET A 53 -1.36 -3.27 -2.99
C MET A 53 -1.28 -4.79 -2.95
N GLU A 54 -0.10 -5.33 -3.25
CA GLU A 54 0.18 -6.76 -3.13
C GLU A 54 0.85 -7.01 -1.78
N MET A 55 0.32 -7.95 -0.99
CA MET A 55 0.89 -8.32 0.31
C MET A 55 2.04 -9.33 0.11
N LYS A 56 3.25 -8.82 -0.12
CA LYS A 56 4.47 -9.62 -0.30
C LYS A 56 4.98 -10.12 1.06
N ASP A 57 5.73 -11.22 1.02
CA ASP A 57 6.39 -11.86 2.18
C ASP A 57 5.46 -12.29 3.33
N PHE A 58 4.20 -12.64 2.99
CA PHE A 58 3.25 -13.14 3.98
C PHE A 58 3.76 -14.40 4.70
N PRO A 59 3.76 -14.43 6.05
CA PRO A 59 4.35 -15.53 6.80
C PRO A 59 3.56 -16.84 6.63
N LYS A 60 4.26 -17.97 6.75
CA LYS A 60 3.60 -19.28 6.85
C LYS A 60 2.89 -19.39 8.19
N CYS A 61 1.59 -19.63 8.17
CA CYS A 61 0.76 -19.84 9.37
C CYS A 61 0.45 -21.33 9.57
N GLY A 62 0.20 -21.73 10.81
CA GLY A 62 -0.11 -23.13 11.16
C GLY A 62 -1.56 -23.54 10.93
N SER A 63 -2.45 -22.57 10.66
CA SER A 63 -3.87 -22.83 10.36
C SER A 63 -4.46 -21.75 9.46
N GLU A 64 -5.58 -22.08 8.80
CA GLU A 64 -6.36 -21.13 7.99
C GLU A 64 -6.84 -19.93 8.82
N ARG A 65 -7.34 -20.18 10.04
CA ARG A 65 -7.77 -19.13 10.97
C ARG A 65 -6.65 -18.16 11.30
N GLU A 66 -5.45 -18.68 11.57
CA GLU A 66 -4.28 -17.86 11.86
C GLU A 66 -3.88 -17.00 10.66
N ALA A 67 -3.87 -17.58 9.45
CA ALA A 67 -3.58 -16.85 8.21
C ALA A 67 -4.58 -15.70 7.98
N ALA A 68 -5.89 -15.97 8.12
CA ALA A 68 -6.93 -14.96 7.94
C ALA A 68 -6.77 -13.80 8.94
N LEU A 69 -6.54 -14.11 10.22
CA LEU A 69 -6.34 -13.08 11.26
C LEU A 69 -5.06 -12.29 11.02
N LYS A 70 -3.99 -12.95 10.56
CA LYS A 70 -2.71 -12.28 10.28
C LYS A 70 -2.82 -11.33 9.07
N LEU A 71 -3.55 -11.73 8.04
CA LEU A 71 -3.85 -10.87 6.90
C LEU A 71 -4.67 -9.64 7.31
N ALA A 72 -5.69 -9.83 8.14
CA ALA A 72 -6.48 -8.72 8.66
C ALA A 72 -5.63 -7.74 9.47
N GLU A 73 -4.71 -8.23 10.32
CA GLU A 73 -3.74 -7.41 11.05
C GLU A 73 -2.86 -6.58 10.09
N TRP A 74 -2.36 -7.21 9.03
CA TRP A 74 -1.54 -6.52 8.02
C TRP A 74 -2.32 -5.43 7.28
N MET A 75 -3.55 -5.72 6.87
CA MET A 75 -4.44 -4.74 6.24
C MET A 75 -4.71 -3.54 7.15
N GLN A 76 -4.98 -3.76 8.43
CA GLN A 76 -5.20 -2.67 9.39
C GLN A 76 -3.97 -1.78 9.55
N ARG A 77 -2.77 -2.39 9.59
CA ARG A 77 -1.51 -1.65 9.68
C ARG A 77 -1.24 -0.81 8.43
N MET A 78 -1.50 -1.37 7.25
CA MET A 78 -1.34 -0.63 5.99
C MET A 78 -2.40 0.47 5.84
N ALA A 79 -3.63 0.23 6.28
CA ALA A 79 -4.67 1.26 6.31
C ALA A 79 -4.23 2.47 7.15
N ALA A 80 -3.74 2.24 8.37
CA ALA A 80 -3.22 3.31 9.22
C ALA A 80 -2.05 4.08 8.56
N ALA A 81 -1.14 3.37 7.89
CA ALA A 81 0.01 4.01 7.24
C ALA A 81 -0.38 4.86 6.02
N ILE A 82 -1.38 4.43 5.25
CA ILE A 82 -1.95 5.19 4.14
C ILE A 82 -2.73 6.39 4.69
N GLU A 83 -3.64 6.19 5.64
CA GLU A 83 -4.42 7.28 6.22
C GLU A 83 -3.52 8.38 6.79
N ASN A 84 -2.45 8.03 7.50
CA ASN A 84 -1.53 9.03 8.04
C ASN A 84 -0.87 9.88 6.96
N TYR A 85 -0.41 9.29 5.85
CA TYR A 85 0.26 10.06 4.78
C TYR A 85 -0.70 10.97 4.00
N TRP A 86 -1.91 10.49 3.68
CA TRP A 86 -2.87 11.24 2.86
C TRP A 86 -3.84 12.13 3.67
N SER A 87 -3.88 12.00 5.00
CA SER A 87 -4.67 12.90 5.87
C SER A 87 -3.88 14.12 6.34
N GLU A 88 -2.58 14.18 6.08
CA GLU A 88 -1.78 15.39 6.31
C GLU A 88 -2.18 16.47 5.27
N PRO A 89 -2.50 17.70 5.72
CA PRO A 89 -3.00 18.77 4.86
C PRO A 89 -1.97 19.37 3.90
#